data_AF-A0A8B6FRV5-F1
#
_entry.id   AF-A0A8B6FRV5-F1
#
_cell.length_a   1.000
_cell.length_b   1.000
_cell.length_c   1.000
_cell.angle_alpha   90.00
_cell.angle_beta   90.00
_cell.angle_gamma   90.00
#
_symmetry.space_group_name_H-M   'P 1'
#
loop_
_entity.id
_entity.type
_entity.pdbx_description
1 polymer ?
#
loop_
_entity_poly.entity_id
_entity_poly.type
_entity_poly.pdbx_seq_one_letter_code
_entity_poly.pdbx_strand_id
1 'polypeptide(L)'
;MVSLIEFLKERNIPVDKVEEDKIDCQVILLLSDDELTKIIPIYGDRIAVKDFCKNQGDIDESSSDSDDNPSTSKNIGNDHAAKSERRIELGWLMKEGDRMKQVRGPTGGGTRHLIVDKDTLVSTIKETALKLYFPEGISPRGKIENFVVDIMDFKRQSANLDLSVENIYDRSKMRLLRFYLLTVPKERDNTEQEKIQQQGPKKMKTKKVFHSC
;
A
#
# COMPACT_ATOMS: atom_id res chain seq x y z
N MET A 1 11.25 -39.68 3.67
CA MET A 1 10.59 -38.78 4.64
C MET A 1 11.62 -38.49 5.71
N VAL A 2 12.03 -37.24 5.89
CA VAL A 2 13.11 -36.89 6.82
C VAL A 2 12.54 -36.95 8.24
N SER A 3 13.21 -37.65 9.16
CA SER A 3 12.76 -37.73 10.56
C SER A 3 13.13 -36.46 11.34
N LEU A 4 12.46 -36.17 12.45
CA LEU A 4 12.79 -35.03 13.33
C LEU A 4 14.26 -35.05 13.78
N ILE A 5 14.76 -36.23 14.18
CA ILE A 5 16.15 -36.40 14.61
C ILE A 5 17.12 -36.11 13.46
N GLU A 6 16.79 -36.52 12.25
CA GLU A 6 17.59 -36.27 11.04
C GLU A 6 17.64 -34.78 10.70
N PHE A 7 16.49 -34.08 10.76
CA PHE A 7 16.40 -32.63 10.56
C PHE A 7 17.23 -31.83 11.58
N LEU A 8 17.24 -32.27 12.85
CA LEU A 8 18.04 -31.64 13.90
C LEU A 8 19.54 -31.87 13.68
N LYS A 9 19.93 -33.08 13.27
CA LYS A 9 21.33 -33.41 12.94
C LYS A 9 21.85 -32.60 11.74
N GLU A 10 21.05 -32.41 10.70
CA GLU A 10 21.39 -31.56 9.55
C GLU A 10 21.67 -30.11 9.94
N ARG A 11 21.00 -29.60 10.97
CA ARG A 11 21.19 -28.25 11.51
C ARG A 11 22.22 -28.17 12.62
N ASN A 12 22.91 -29.27 12.93
CA ASN A 12 23.90 -29.35 13.99
C ASN A 12 23.31 -28.98 15.38
N ILE A 13 22.05 -29.33 15.60
CA ILE A 13 21.33 -29.13 16.88
C ILE A 13 21.49 -30.39 17.73
N PRO A 14 21.90 -30.28 19.01
CA PRO A 14 22.00 -31.44 19.90
C PRO A 14 20.66 -32.18 20.06
N VAL A 15 20.68 -33.49 19.84
CA VAL A 15 19.49 -34.35 19.91
C VAL A 15 19.36 -35.10 21.23
N ASP A 16 20.38 -35.07 22.10
CA ASP A 16 20.46 -35.89 23.31
C ASP A 16 19.22 -35.70 24.21
N LYS A 17 18.81 -34.45 24.43
CA LYS A 17 17.60 -34.13 25.21
C LYS A 17 16.30 -34.53 24.51
N VAL A 18 16.28 -34.47 23.18
CA VAL A 18 15.10 -34.85 22.38
C VAL A 18 14.88 -36.36 22.45
N GLU A 19 15.97 -37.14 22.42
CA GLU A 19 15.94 -38.60 22.54
C GLU A 19 15.68 -39.05 24.00
N GLU A 20 16.33 -38.43 24.99
CA GLU A 20 16.18 -38.75 26.41
C GLU A 20 14.75 -38.49 26.91
N ASP A 21 14.19 -37.33 26.58
CA ASP A 21 12.84 -36.93 27.03
C ASP A 21 11.73 -37.42 26.07
N LYS A 22 12.08 -38.20 25.04
CA LYS A 22 11.16 -38.71 23.99
C LYS A 22 10.30 -37.61 23.38
N ILE A 23 10.92 -36.49 23.04
CA ILE A 23 10.26 -35.32 22.47
C ILE A 23 10.06 -35.56 20.97
N ASP A 24 8.81 -35.66 20.55
CA ASP A 24 8.43 -35.77 19.14
C ASP A 24 7.91 -34.44 18.57
N CYS A 25 7.50 -34.46 17.30
CA CYS A 25 6.95 -33.28 16.63
C CYS A 25 5.71 -32.72 17.34
N GLN A 26 4.86 -33.56 17.92
CA GLN A 26 3.65 -33.11 18.61
C GLN A 26 4.03 -32.39 19.91
N VAL A 27 4.95 -32.96 20.69
CA VAL A 27 5.47 -32.34 21.91
C VAL A 27 6.11 -30.99 21.61
N ILE A 28 6.95 -30.89 20.56
CA ILE A 28 7.57 -29.62 20.14
C ILE A 28 6.55 -28.51 19.85
N LEU A 29 5.40 -28.87 19.28
CA LEU A 29 4.34 -27.91 18.95
C LEU A 29 3.56 -27.43 20.18
N LEU A 30 3.55 -28.22 21.25
CA LEU A 30 2.90 -27.90 22.52
C LEU A 30 3.81 -27.07 23.46
N LEU A 31 5.13 -27.18 23.31
CA LEU A 31 6.08 -26.43 24.15
C LEU A 31 6.05 -24.91 23.88
N SER A 32 6.07 -24.14 24.97
CA SER A 32 6.27 -22.68 24.94
C SER A 32 7.69 -22.31 24.46
N ASP A 33 7.93 -21.06 24.06
CA ASP A 33 9.27 -20.65 23.61
C ASP A 33 10.33 -20.74 24.72
N ASP A 34 9.93 -20.45 25.97
CA ASP A 34 10.82 -20.52 27.14
C ASP A 34 11.25 -21.97 27.44
N GLU A 35 10.34 -22.94 27.24
CA GLU A 35 10.65 -24.36 27.40
C GLU A 35 11.50 -24.86 26.22
N LEU A 36 11.14 -24.47 25.00
CA LEU A 36 11.88 -24.88 23.81
C LEU A 36 13.30 -24.30 23.81
N THR A 37 13.53 -23.14 24.43
CA THR A 37 14.88 -22.55 24.60
C THR A 37 15.83 -23.46 25.39
N LYS A 38 15.31 -24.32 26.28
CA LYS A 38 16.13 -25.26 27.07
C LYS A 38 16.67 -26.43 26.24
N ILE A 39 16.04 -26.69 25.10
CA ILE A 39 16.36 -27.78 24.17
C ILE A 39 17.07 -27.23 22.94
N ILE A 40 16.55 -26.13 22.37
CA ILE A 40 17.04 -25.45 21.18
C ILE A 40 17.28 -23.96 21.52
N PRO A 41 18.51 -23.58 21.94
CA PRO A 41 18.80 -22.25 22.44
C PRO A 41 18.70 -21.14 21.38
N ILE A 42 18.97 -21.48 20.13
CA ILE A 42 18.99 -20.54 19.01
C ILE A 42 17.55 -20.29 18.53
N TYR A 43 17.13 -19.03 18.54
CA TYR A 43 15.78 -18.63 18.15
C TYR A 43 15.42 -19.04 16.71
N GLY A 44 16.34 -18.84 15.76
CA GLY A 44 16.13 -19.22 14.36
C GLY A 44 15.86 -20.72 14.18
N ASP A 45 16.56 -21.55 14.94
CA ASP A 45 16.39 -23.00 14.90
C ASP A 45 15.07 -23.44 15.56
N ARG A 46 14.63 -22.77 16.63
CA ARG A 46 13.30 -23.00 17.21
C ARG A 46 12.19 -22.76 16.20
N ILE A 47 12.30 -21.67 15.43
CA ILE A 47 11.35 -21.36 14.36
C ILE A 47 11.40 -22.44 13.28
N ALA A 48 12.58 -22.81 12.81
CA ALA A 48 12.76 -23.83 11.78
C ALA A 48 12.23 -25.21 12.20
N VAL A 49 12.46 -25.60 13.45
CA VAL A 49 11.99 -26.88 14.02
C VAL A 49 10.48 -26.87 14.21
N LYS A 50 9.89 -25.78 14.74
CA LYS A 50 8.42 -25.66 14.82
C LYS A 50 7.76 -25.67 13.44
N ASP A 51 8.39 -25.09 12.43
CA ASP A 51 7.89 -25.12 11.05
C ASP A 51 7.97 -26.54 10.44
N PHE A 52 9.11 -27.21 10.63
CA PHE A 52 9.31 -28.61 10.23
C PHE A 52 8.24 -29.53 10.86
N CYS A 53 8.02 -29.43 12.17
CA CYS A 53 7.03 -30.25 12.88
C CYS A 53 5.59 -29.98 12.42
N LYS A 54 5.25 -28.74 12.04
CA LYS A 54 3.92 -28.40 11.48
C LYS A 54 3.68 -29.04 10.12
N ASN A 55 4.69 -29.05 9.27
CA ASN A 55 4.61 -29.60 7.91
C ASN A 55 4.66 -31.13 7.87
N GLN A 56 4.98 -31.77 9.00
CA GLN A 56 5.02 -33.22 9.15
C GLN A 56 3.68 -33.83 9.62
N GLY A 57 2.70 -33.01 10.02
CA GLY A 57 1.47 -33.44 10.71
C GLY A 57 0.28 -33.87 9.83
N ASP A 58 0.43 -34.03 8.51
CA ASP A 58 -0.68 -34.42 7.62
C ASP A 58 -0.74 -35.92 7.29
N ILE A 59 0.09 -36.76 7.91
CA ILE A 59 0.12 -38.20 7.64
C ILE A 59 0.38 -38.97 8.95
N ASP A 60 -0.67 -39.28 9.71
CA ASP A 60 -1.04 -40.66 10.12
C ASP A 60 -2.09 -40.72 11.26
N GLU A 61 -3.01 -41.67 11.10
CA GLU A 61 -3.97 -42.29 12.04
C GLU A 61 -5.30 -41.60 12.39
N SER A 62 -6.31 -42.00 11.61
CA SER A 62 -7.68 -42.21 12.04
C SER A 62 -7.80 -43.29 13.12
N SER A 63 -8.20 -42.93 14.35
CA SER A 63 -9.16 -43.73 15.12
C SER A 63 -9.75 -42.97 16.32
N SER A 64 -11.09 -42.80 16.25
CA SER A 64 -12.09 -42.79 17.33
C SER A 64 -12.05 -41.79 18.50
N ASP A 65 -13.02 -40.87 18.43
CA ASP A 65 -14.03 -40.48 19.43
C ASP A 65 -13.74 -39.55 20.62
N SER A 66 -14.65 -38.56 20.68
CA SER A 66 -15.20 -37.82 21.84
C SER A 66 -14.53 -36.55 22.37
N ASP A 67 -15.21 -35.45 22.03
CA ASP A 67 -15.63 -34.33 22.87
C ASP A 67 -14.68 -33.18 23.29
N ASP A 68 -15.26 -31.99 23.07
CA ASP A 68 -15.05 -30.66 23.64
C ASP A 68 -13.97 -29.68 23.09
N ASN A 69 -14.53 -28.59 22.56
CA ASN A 69 -13.96 -27.32 22.07
C ASN A 69 -13.15 -26.55 23.15
N PRO A 70 -12.39 -25.45 22.84
CA PRO A 70 -12.31 -24.72 21.57
C PRO A 70 -10.89 -24.33 21.10
N SER A 71 -10.84 -23.75 19.89
CA SER A 71 -9.80 -22.86 19.33
C SER A 71 -8.57 -23.48 18.64
N THR A 72 -8.81 -24.25 17.58
CA THR A 72 -7.80 -24.43 16.52
C THR A 72 -7.87 -23.24 15.55
N SER A 73 -7.00 -22.25 15.72
CA SER A 73 -6.66 -21.34 14.61
C SER A 73 -5.84 -22.14 13.60
N LYS A 74 -6.52 -22.92 12.76
CA LYS A 74 -5.96 -23.44 11.52
C LYS A 74 -5.30 -22.26 10.82
N ASN A 75 -4.02 -22.38 10.46
CA ASN A 75 -3.40 -21.41 9.57
C ASN A 75 -4.07 -21.56 8.21
N ILE A 76 -5.21 -20.87 8.04
CA ILE A 76 -5.86 -20.64 6.77
C ILE A 76 -4.79 -20.00 5.90
N GLY A 77 -4.40 -20.70 4.83
CA GLY A 77 -3.41 -20.20 3.88
C GLY A 77 -3.69 -18.72 3.62
N ASN A 78 -2.69 -17.88 3.90
CA ASN A 78 -2.74 -16.42 3.82
C ASN A 78 -4.14 -15.87 3.51
N ASP A 79 -5.00 -15.76 4.53
CA ASP A 79 -6.42 -15.35 4.46
C ASP A 79 -6.66 -14.12 3.56
N HIS A 80 -5.64 -13.28 3.40
CA HIS A 80 -5.61 -12.17 2.45
C HIS A 80 -5.81 -12.56 0.99
N ALA A 81 -5.31 -13.71 0.52
CA ALA A 81 -5.49 -14.17 -0.85
C ALA A 81 -6.97 -14.46 -1.15
N ALA A 82 -7.69 -15.05 -0.18
CA ALA A 82 -9.11 -15.39 -0.25
C ALA A 82 -10.04 -14.16 -0.11
N LYS A 83 -9.61 -13.10 0.59
CA LYS A 83 -10.39 -11.85 0.69
C LYS A 83 -10.66 -11.26 -0.69
N SER A 84 -11.91 -10.94 -0.99
CA SER A 84 -12.34 -10.24 -2.21
C SER A 84 -11.80 -8.81 -2.27
N GLU A 85 -11.42 -8.23 -1.13
CA GLU A 85 -10.95 -6.86 -1.01
C GLU A 85 -9.43 -6.76 -0.86
N ARG A 86 -8.89 -5.62 -1.25
CA ARG A 86 -7.49 -5.24 -1.14
C ARG A 86 -7.35 -3.85 -0.56
N ARG A 87 -6.43 -3.70 0.39
CA ARG A 87 -5.98 -2.38 0.83
C ARG A 87 -5.04 -1.80 -0.23
N ILE A 88 -5.23 -0.53 -0.58
CA ILE A 88 -4.36 0.24 -1.47
C ILE A 88 -4.05 1.61 -0.87
N GLU A 89 -3.00 2.24 -1.37
CA GLU A 89 -2.65 3.62 -1.04
C GLU A 89 -2.88 4.54 -2.23
N LEU A 90 -3.46 5.70 -1.97
CA LEU A 90 -3.60 6.78 -2.93
C LEU A 90 -2.84 8.00 -2.44
N GLY A 91 -1.97 8.54 -3.27
CA GLY A 91 -1.34 9.85 -3.06
C GLY A 91 -1.75 10.85 -4.14
N TRP A 92 -1.30 12.09 -3.96
CA TRP A 92 -1.45 13.15 -4.96
C TRP A 92 -0.08 13.74 -5.33
N LEU A 93 0.23 13.73 -6.62
CA LEU A 93 1.37 14.40 -7.24
C LEU A 93 0.89 15.61 -8.05
N MET A 94 1.61 16.72 -7.91
CA MET A 94 1.44 17.91 -8.75
C MET A 94 2.73 18.15 -9.54
N LYS A 95 2.60 18.42 -10.84
CA LYS A 95 3.73 18.85 -11.67
C LYS A 95 3.98 20.33 -11.44
N GLU A 96 5.18 20.65 -10.94
CA GLU A 96 5.68 22.02 -10.74
C GLU A 96 6.95 22.15 -11.59
N GLY A 97 6.84 22.80 -12.75
CA GLY A 97 7.92 22.83 -13.76
C GLY A 97 8.25 21.42 -14.27
N ASP A 98 9.51 21.02 -14.16
CA ASP A 98 10.00 19.70 -14.58
C ASP A 98 9.86 18.62 -13.49
N ARG A 99 9.41 18.99 -12.29
CA ARG A 99 9.38 18.07 -11.13
C ARG A 99 7.97 17.65 -10.78
N MET A 100 7.80 16.37 -10.47
CA MET A 100 6.57 15.83 -9.88
C MET A 100 6.71 15.78 -8.36
N LYS A 101 6.00 16.68 -7.67
CA LYS A 101 6.07 16.83 -6.22
C LYS A 101 4.82 16.27 -5.56
N GLN A 102 5.01 15.53 -4.46
CA GLN A 102 3.90 15.05 -3.65
C GLN A 102 3.25 16.21 -2.87
N VAL A 103 1.95 16.37 -3.03
CA VAL A 103 1.14 17.27 -2.21
C VAL A 103 0.98 16.63 -0.83
N ARG A 104 1.16 17.36 0.26
CA ARG A 104 1.18 16.80 1.63
C ARG A 104 -0.16 17.02 2.34
N GLY A 105 -0.37 16.30 3.45
CA GLY A 105 -1.58 16.35 4.28
C GLY A 105 -2.07 17.77 4.61
N PRO A 106 -1.22 18.67 5.13
CA PRO A 106 -1.61 20.04 5.46
C PRO A 106 -2.13 20.86 4.28
N THR A 107 -1.80 20.48 3.04
CA THR A 107 -2.27 21.14 1.82
C THR A 107 -3.32 20.31 1.06
N GLY A 108 -3.99 19.38 1.75
CA GLY A 108 -5.04 18.54 1.18
C GLY A 108 -4.58 17.28 0.45
N GLY A 109 -3.27 17.04 0.28
CA GLY A 109 -2.75 15.92 -0.55
C GLY A 109 -2.20 14.71 0.20
N GLY A 110 -2.47 14.61 1.50
CA GLY A 110 -1.99 13.47 2.30
C GLY A 110 -2.37 12.11 1.68
N THR A 111 -1.52 11.11 1.85
CA THR A 111 -1.81 9.76 1.37
C THR A 111 -3.04 9.20 2.09
N ARG A 112 -4.01 8.69 1.32
CA ARG A 112 -5.21 8.01 1.81
C ARG A 112 -5.05 6.51 1.62
N HIS A 113 -5.63 5.73 2.53
CA HIS A 113 -5.73 4.29 2.39
C HIS A 113 -7.16 3.94 2.02
N LEU A 114 -7.33 3.11 1.00
CA LEU A 114 -8.63 2.60 0.58
C LEU A 114 -8.66 1.09 0.69
N ILE A 115 -9.86 0.56 0.88
CA ILE A 115 -10.17 -0.86 0.72
C ILE A 115 -11.07 -0.93 -0.52
N VAL A 116 -10.69 -1.75 -1.49
CA VAL A 116 -11.37 -1.89 -2.79
C VAL A 116 -11.47 -3.35 -3.17
N ASP A 117 -12.48 -3.71 -3.96
CA ASP A 117 -12.57 -5.06 -4.51
C ASP A 117 -11.41 -5.33 -5.48
N LYS A 118 -10.99 -6.59 -5.55
CA LYS A 118 -9.99 -7.11 -6.48
C LYS A 118 -10.28 -6.77 -7.95
N ASP A 119 -11.55 -6.84 -8.32
CA ASP A 119 -12.01 -6.58 -9.69
C ASP A 119 -12.13 -5.08 -10.00
N THR A 120 -11.94 -4.21 -9.01
CA THR A 120 -11.98 -2.75 -9.21
C THR A 120 -10.96 -2.34 -10.25
N LEU A 121 -11.42 -1.60 -11.26
CA LEU A 121 -10.56 -1.07 -12.32
C LEU A 121 -9.81 0.19 -11.87
N VAL A 122 -8.64 0.43 -12.48
CA VAL A 122 -7.86 1.64 -12.24
C VAL A 122 -8.62 2.90 -12.65
N SER A 123 -9.50 2.84 -13.65
CA SER A 123 -10.42 3.94 -14.00
C SER A 123 -11.29 4.38 -12.81
N THR A 124 -11.91 3.44 -12.10
CA THR A 124 -12.70 3.70 -10.89
C THR A 124 -11.84 4.25 -9.75
N ILE A 125 -10.60 3.77 -9.62
CA ILE A 125 -9.63 4.31 -8.65
C ILE A 125 -9.30 5.77 -8.98
N LYS A 126 -9.12 6.12 -10.26
CA LYS A 126 -8.89 7.49 -10.72
C LYS A 126 -10.05 8.40 -10.34
N GLU A 127 -11.29 7.98 -10.58
CA GLU A 127 -12.49 8.73 -10.18
C GLU A 127 -12.59 8.90 -8.66
N THR A 128 -12.26 7.86 -7.91
CA THR A 128 -12.24 7.91 -6.44
C THR A 128 -11.18 8.89 -5.95
N ALA A 129 -9.98 8.88 -6.55
CA ALA A 129 -8.92 9.84 -6.23
C ALA A 129 -9.34 11.29 -6.53
N LEU A 130 -10.06 11.52 -7.63
CA LEU A 130 -10.61 12.84 -7.95
C LEU A 130 -11.58 13.32 -6.86
N LYS A 131 -12.53 12.48 -6.44
CA LYS A 131 -13.48 12.81 -5.37
C LYS A 131 -12.78 13.10 -4.04
N LEU A 132 -11.68 12.40 -3.74
CA LEU A 132 -10.92 12.57 -2.50
C LEU A 132 -10.10 13.86 -2.45
N TYR A 133 -9.43 14.23 -3.55
CA TYR A 133 -8.50 15.37 -3.58
C TYR A 133 -9.13 16.65 -4.13
N PHE A 134 -10.21 16.53 -4.91
CA PHE A 134 -11.00 17.61 -5.48
C PHE A 134 -12.48 17.40 -5.14
N PRO A 135 -12.87 17.41 -3.84
CA PRO A 135 -14.29 17.40 -3.50
C PRO A 135 -14.98 18.57 -4.20
N GLU A 136 -16.12 18.30 -4.84
CA GLU A 136 -16.86 19.30 -5.65
C GLU A 136 -16.03 19.92 -6.79
N GLY A 137 -14.95 19.24 -7.22
CA GLY A 137 -14.04 19.73 -8.25
C GLY A 137 -13.05 20.80 -7.77
N ILE A 138 -12.96 21.06 -6.46
CA ILE A 138 -12.10 22.10 -5.89
C ILE A 138 -11.11 21.48 -4.91
N SER A 139 -9.84 21.88 -5.00
CA SER A 139 -8.80 21.56 -4.02
C SER A 139 -8.19 22.84 -3.45
N PRO A 140 -7.38 22.76 -2.37
CA PRO A 140 -6.58 23.89 -1.92
C PRO A 140 -5.61 24.47 -2.97
N ARG A 141 -5.38 23.75 -4.08
CA ARG A 141 -4.54 24.22 -5.20
C ARG A 141 -5.34 24.79 -6.37
N GLY A 142 -6.67 24.77 -6.32
CA GLY A 142 -7.57 25.32 -7.34
C GLY A 142 -8.58 24.31 -7.88
N LYS A 143 -9.33 24.75 -8.89
CA LYS A 143 -10.36 23.96 -9.59
C LYS A 143 -9.72 22.89 -10.47
N ILE A 144 -10.33 21.72 -10.54
CA ILE A 144 -9.91 20.59 -11.38
C ILE A 144 -9.79 20.97 -12.86
N GLU A 145 -10.65 21.88 -13.34
CA GLU A 145 -10.67 22.36 -14.73
C GLU A 145 -9.35 23.02 -15.16
N ASN A 146 -8.60 23.56 -14.21
CA ASN A 146 -7.30 24.18 -14.44
C ASN A 146 -6.16 23.17 -14.61
N PHE A 147 -6.47 21.87 -14.49
CA PHE A 147 -5.48 20.81 -14.53
C PHE A 147 -5.82 19.77 -15.61
N VAL A 148 -4.77 19.20 -16.21
CA VAL A 148 -4.83 17.90 -16.86
C VAL A 148 -4.56 16.84 -15.79
N VAL A 149 -5.39 15.80 -15.78
CA VAL A 149 -5.36 14.78 -14.72
C VAL A 149 -5.04 13.41 -15.28
N ASP A 150 -4.06 12.76 -14.67
CA ASP A 150 -3.71 11.36 -14.93
C ASP A 150 -3.61 10.55 -13.63
N ILE A 151 -3.52 9.23 -13.74
CA ILE A 151 -3.24 8.32 -12.62
C ILE A 151 -1.95 7.56 -12.89
N MET A 152 -1.09 7.49 -11.88
CA MET A 152 0.20 6.84 -11.96
C MET A 152 0.30 5.67 -10.98
N ASP A 153 1.14 4.71 -11.32
CA ASP A 153 1.52 3.61 -10.44
C ASP A 153 2.64 4.00 -9.45
N PHE A 154 3.12 3.02 -8.69
CA PHE A 154 4.20 3.22 -7.71
C PHE A 154 5.54 3.61 -8.34
N LYS A 155 5.75 3.30 -9.62
CA LYS A 155 6.94 3.68 -10.39
C LYS A 155 6.81 5.06 -11.04
N ARG A 156 5.69 5.76 -10.81
CA ARG A 156 5.36 7.04 -11.46
C ARG A 156 5.28 6.89 -12.98
N GLN A 157 4.70 5.80 -13.43
CA GLN A 157 4.33 5.57 -14.83
C GLN A 157 2.82 5.68 -14.93
N SER A 158 2.32 6.15 -16.08
CA SER A 158 0.87 6.21 -16.32
C SER A 158 0.28 4.81 -16.19
N ALA A 159 -0.74 4.66 -15.36
CA ALA A 159 -1.33 3.36 -15.08
C ALA A 159 -2.38 3.03 -16.15
N ASN A 160 -2.42 1.75 -16.56
CA ASN A 160 -3.44 1.28 -17.48
C ASN A 160 -4.80 1.23 -16.79
N LEU A 161 -5.76 1.99 -17.32
CA LEU A 161 -7.09 2.18 -16.75
C LEU A 161 -7.97 0.93 -16.78
N ASP A 162 -7.70 -0.01 -17.69
CA ASP A 162 -8.50 -1.21 -17.93
C ASP A 162 -8.03 -2.40 -17.08
N LEU A 163 -6.94 -2.25 -16.32
CA LEU A 163 -6.48 -3.29 -15.40
C LEU A 163 -7.27 -3.24 -14.09
N SER A 164 -7.62 -4.42 -13.59
CA SER A 164 -8.14 -4.60 -12.23
C SER A 164 -7.00 -4.57 -11.20
N VAL A 165 -7.36 -4.29 -9.95
CA VAL A 165 -6.43 -4.33 -8.81
C VAL A 165 -5.76 -5.69 -8.68
N GLU A 166 -6.51 -6.79 -8.85
CA GLU A 166 -5.97 -8.16 -8.80
C GLU A 166 -4.92 -8.38 -9.89
N ASN A 167 -5.21 -8.00 -11.14
CA ASN A 167 -4.25 -8.12 -12.24
C ASN A 167 -2.94 -7.38 -11.95
N ILE A 168 -3.01 -6.22 -11.28
CA ILE A 168 -1.82 -5.44 -10.92
C ILE A 168 -1.06 -6.11 -9.77
N TYR A 169 -1.76 -6.65 -8.77
CA TYR A 169 -1.12 -7.43 -7.70
C TYR A 169 -0.42 -8.68 -8.27
N ASP A 170 -1.07 -9.39 -9.18
CA ASP A 170 -0.52 -10.61 -9.77
C ASP A 170 0.72 -10.36 -10.63
N ARG A 171 0.75 -9.25 -11.37
CA ARG A 171 1.90 -8.87 -12.20
C ARG A 171 3.05 -8.28 -11.39
N SER A 172 2.74 -7.43 -10.42
CA SER A 172 3.76 -6.69 -9.66
C SER A 172 4.33 -7.47 -8.48
N LYS A 173 3.58 -8.46 -7.96
CA LYS A 173 3.87 -9.21 -6.72
C LYS A 173 4.12 -8.30 -5.51
N MET A 174 3.62 -7.07 -5.54
CA MET A 174 3.76 -6.09 -4.47
C MET A 174 2.80 -6.42 -3.30
N ARG A 175 3.22 -6.16 -2.06
CA ARG A 175 2.36 -6.38 -0.88
C ARG A 175 1.29 -5.30 -0.68
N LEU A 176 1.53 -4.11 -1.21
CA LEU A 176 0.63 -2.97 -1.13
C LEU A 176 0.77 -2.15 -2.40
N LEU A 177 -0.31 -2.01 -3.16
CA LEU A 177 -0.32 -1.14 -4.33
C LEU A 177 -0.49 0.31 -3.89
N ARG A 178 0.35 1.17 -4.47
CA ARG A 178 0.25 2.62 -4.32
C ARG A 178 0.01 3.24 -5.70
N PHE A 179 -1.02 4.07 -5.78
CA PHE A 179 -1.27 4.91 -6.95
C PHE A 179 -1.14 6.38 -6.57
N TYR A 180 -0.93 7.22 -7.57
CA TYR A 180 -0.88 8.66 -7.43
C TYR A 180 -1.80 9.32 -8.44
N LEU A 181 -2.70 10.18 -7.97
CA LEU A 181 -3.35 11.15 -8.84
C LEU A 181 -2.28 12.16 -9.28
N LEU A 182 -2.08 12.35 -10.58
CA LEU A 182 -1.21 13.38 -11.13
C LEU A 182 -2.04 14.54 -11.64
N THR A 183 -1.73 15.75 -11.20
CA THR A 183 -2.30 16.99 -11.73
C THR A 183 -1.21 17.84 -12.38
N VAL A 184 -1.40 18.18 -13.64
CA VAL A 184 -0.53 19.10 -14.40
C VAL A 184 -1.31 20.38 -14.67
N PRO A 185 -0.83 21.57 -14.24
CA PRO A 185 -1.49 22.82 -14.58
C PRO A 185 -1.64 22.95 -16.11
N LYS A 186 -2.83 23.29 -16.59
CA LYS A 186 -3.00 23.72 -17.98
C LYS A 186 -2.22 25.02 -18.15
N GLU A 187 -1.53 25.16 -19.27
CA GLU A 187 -0.97 26.45 -19.64
C GLU A 187 -2.13 27.45 -19.69
N ARG A 188 -2.01 28.55 -18.95
CA ARG A 188 -2.96 29.64 -19.09
C ARG A 188 -2.64 30.25 -20.44
N ASP A 189 -3.61 30.27 -21.35
CA ASP A 189 -3.51 31.13 -22.53
C ASP A 189 -3.25 32.56 -22.03
N ASN A 190 -2.06 33.09 -22.29
CA ASN A 190 -1.62 34.42 -21.87
C ASN A 190 -2.39 35.56 -22.58
N THR A 191 -3.60 35.31 -23.09
CA THR A 191 -4.31 36.22 -24.00
C THR A 191 -5.06 37.37 -23.29
N GLU A 192 -5.08 37.41 -21.96
CA GLU A 192 -5.78 38.49 -21.22
C GLU A 192 -4.86 39.39 -20.38
N GLN A 193 -3.57 39.11 -20.26
CA GLN A 193 -2.65 39.95 -19.47
C GLN A 193 -2.01 41.11 -20.27
N GLU A 194 -2.11 41.12 -21.61
CA GLU A 194 -1.59 42.23 -22.44
C GLU A 194 -2.63 43.31 -22.78
N LYS A 195 -3.93 43.10 -22.54
CA LYS A 195 -4.96 44.11 -22.86
C LYS A 195 -5.10 45.26 -21.85
N ILE A 196 -4.51 45.14 -20.65
CA ILE A 196 -4.64 46.17 -19.60
C ILE A 196 -3.48 47.19 -19.64
N GLN A 197 -2.42 46.97 -20.44
CA GLN A 197 -1.24 47.86 -20.45
C GLN A 197 -1.15 48.83 -21.65
N GLN A 198 -2.15 48.87 -22.54
CA GLN A 198 -2.18 49.79 -23.70
C GLN A 198 -3.23 50.93 -23.63
N GLN A 199 -3.84 51.19 -22.48
CA GLN A 199 -4.48 52.49 -22.23
C GLN A 199 -3.60 53.32 -21.30
N GLY A 200 -2.55 53.91 -21.89
CA GLY A 200 -1.77 54.94 -21.22
C GLY A 200 -2.68 56.11 -20.81
N PRO A 201 -2.37 56.81 -19.70
CA PRO A 201 -3.13 57.98 -19.29
C PRO A 201 -2.96 59.06 -20.35
N LYS A 202 -4.06 59.38 -21.05
CA LYS A 202 -4.14 60.57 -21.92
C LYS A 202 -3.93 61.80 -21.05
N LYS A 203 -2.76 62.44 -21.18
CA LYS A 203 -2.46 63.73 -20.55
C LYS A 203 -3.52 64.76 -20.96
N MET A 204 -4.40 65.14 -20.04
CA MET A 204 -5.22 66.35 -20.18
C MET A 204 -4.30 67.57 -20.07
N LYS A 205 -4.16 68.32 -21.16
CA LYS A 205 -3.56 69.64 -21.16
C LYS A 205 -4.58 70.62 -20.55
N THR A 206 -4.39 71.06 -19.32
CA THR A 206 -5.11 72.20 -18.76
C THR A 206 -4.52 73.49 -19.31
N LYS A 207 -5.33 74.22 -20.10
CA LYS A 207 -5.06 75.59 -20.54
C LYS A 207 -5.11 76.52 -19.31
N LYS A 208 -4.10 77.38 -19.20
CA LYS A 208 -4.07 78.54 -18.31
C LYS A 208 -5.26 79.46 -18.59
N VAL A 209 -5.90 79.94 -17.53
CA VAL A 209 -6.66 81.20 -17.56
C VAL A 209 -6.15 82.06 -16.41
N PHE A 210 -5.50 83.16 -16.79
CA PHE A 210 -5.17 84.33 -15.95
C PHE A 210 -6.46 84.88 -15.32
N HIS A 211 -6.42 85.37 -14.09
CA HIS A 211 -7.12 86.60 -13.67
C HIS A 211 -6.40 87.23 -12.46
N SER A 212 -6.23 88.55 -12.53
CA SER A 212 -5.60 89.41 -11.53
C SER A 212 -6.59 89.87 -10.47
N CYS A 213 -6.13 90.01 -9.23
CA CYS A 213 -6.29 91.17 -8.36
C CYS A 213 -5.32 91.04 -7.18
#